data_AF-A0A7V4G0C0-F1
#
_entry.id   AF-A0A7V4G0C0-F1
#
_cell.length_a   1.000
_cell.length_b   1.000
_cell.length_c   1.000
_cell.angle_alpha   90.00
_cell.angle_beta   90.00
_cell.angle_gamma   90.00
#
_symmetry.space_group_name_H-M   'P 1'
#
loop_
_entity.id
_entity.type
_entity.pdbx_description
1 polymer ?
#
loop_
_entity_poly.entity_id
_entity_poly.type
_entity_poly.pdbx_seq_one_letter_code
_entity_poly.pdbx_strand_id
1 'polypeptide(L)'
;MAPMSSRMVSRGLSLIAGPFVVLGLMGIGCAVTQMGATQDDLARATGQASQGADVFARECARCHGDRGQGVGSVPAILGPSALPEYPRSVVASNDPALNDPQLLQIQAQARPAGAAWRDPFRTAQDLYVFLNAQMPKDRAGQLKQADTWAVVNFMLAVQGANLPSTGAGPANASSIQIPRR
;
A
#
# COMPACT_ATOMS: atom_id res chain seq x y z
N MET A 1 -47.24 -11.52 63.26
CA MET A 1 -47.13 -12.96 63.55
C MET A 1 -46.35 -13.62 62.42
N ALA A 2 -45.10 -14.00 62.66
CA ALA A 2 -44.40 -15.06 61.92
C ALA A 2 -44.52 -16.37 62.77
N PRO A 3 -44.03 -17.57 62.38
CA PRO A 3 -43.32 -18.01 61.15
C PRO A 3 -43.81 -19.40 60.64
N MET A 4 -43.06 -20.02 59.71
CA MET A 4 -42.83 -21.47 59.43
C MET A 4 -42.63 -21.62 57.91
N SER A 5 -41.43 -21.59 57.33
CA SER A 5 -40.27 -22.49 57.46
C SER A 5 -40.61 -23.98 57.34
N SER A 6 -40.47 -24.52 56.12
CA SER A 6 -40.17 -25.93 55.89
C SER A 6 -39.25 -26.08 54.69
N ARG A 7 -38.01 -26.49 54.98
CA ARG A 7 -37.05 -27.03 54.01
C ARG A 7 -37.44 -28.48 53.71
N MET A 8 -37.36 -28.91 52.45
CA MET A 8 -37.06 -30.30 52.17
C MET A 8 -36.21 -30.43 50.91
N VAL A 9 -35.32 -31.41 50.98
CA VAL A 9 -34.09 -31.58 50.24
C VAL A 9 -34.27 -32.67 49.18
N SER A 10 -33.56 -32.49 48.06
CA SER A 10 -33.03 -33.46 47.09
C SER A 10 -33.95 -34.48 46.40
N ARG A 11 -33.83 -34.52 45.07
CA ARG A 11 -33.35 -35.69 44.29
C ARG A 11 -33.28 -35.31 42.81
N GLY A 12 -32.08 -35.35 42.24
CA GLY A 12 -31.85 -35.08 40.83
C GLY A 12 -32.28 -36.23 39.92
N LEU A 13 -32.34 -35.97 38.62
CA LEU A 13 -31.73 -36.85 37.62
C LEU A 13 -31.52 -36.07 36.33
N SER A 14 -30.27 -36.12 35.89
CA SER A 14 -29.75 -35.63 34.63
C SER A 14 -30.53 -36.20 33.44
N LEU A 15 -30.94 -35.35 32.49
CA LEU A 15 -31.24 -35.78 31.12
C LEU A 15 -30.60 -34.83 30.10
N ILE A 16 -29.42 -35.25 29.67
CA ILE A 16 -29.00 -35.39 28.26
C ILE A 16 -28.97 -34.10 27.43
N ALA A 17 -27.72 -33.70 27.16
CA ALA A 17 -27.29 -32.83 26.09
C ALA A 17 -27.91 -33.22 24.73
N GLY A 18 -28.52 -32.23 24.06
CA GLY A 18 -28.62 -32.22 22.61
C GLY A 18 -27.60 -31.21 22.09
N PRO A 19 -26.56 -31.61 21.33
CA PRO A 19 -25.71 -30.64 20.69
C PRO A 19 -26.54 -30.03 19.57
N PHE A 20 -27.00 -28.80 19.74
CA PHE A 20 -27.34 -27.96 18.60
C PHE A 20 -26.02 -27.70 17.87
N VAL A 21 -25.64 -28.67 17.03
CA VAL A 21 -24.67 -28.50 15.96
C VAL A 21 -25.32 -27.52 15.00
N VAL A 22 -25.24 -26.23 15.35
CA VAL A 22 -25.32 -25.14 14.38
C VAL A 22 -24.04 -25.29 13.57
N LEU A 23 -24.13 -26.14 12.56
CA LEU A 23 -23.17 -26.28 11.49
C LEU A 23 -23.13 -24.91 10.79
N GLY A 24 -22.30 -24.02 11.35
CA GLY A 24 -22.05 -22.71 10.79
C GLY A 24 -21.54 -22.91 9.39
N LEU A 25 -22.37 -22.55 8.40
CA LEU A 25 -21.96 -22.25 7.03
C LEU A 25 -20.96 -21.10 7.10
N MET A 26 -19.72 -21.44 7.45
CA MET A 26 -18.55 -20.59 7.30
C MET A 26 -18.37 -20.44 5.80
N GLY A 27 -19.07 -19.42 5.26
CA GLY A 27 -19.10 -19.12 3.84
C GLY A 27 -17.69 -19.09 3.30
N ILE A 28 -17.49 -19.82 2.20
CA ILE A 28 -16.34 -19.69 1.32
C ILE A 28 -16.42 -18.28 0.74
N GLY A 29 -15.97 -17.29 1.51
CA GLY A 29 -15.75 -15.95 1.03
C GLY A 29 -14.62 -16.05 0.02
N CYS A 30 -14.90 -15.70 -1.24
CA CYS A 30 -13.85 -15.47 -2.22
C CYS A 30 -12.84 -14.54 -1.54
N ALA A 31 -11.64 -15.05 -1.28
CA ALA A 31 -10.54 -14.24 -0.79
C ALA A 31 -10.26 -13.21 -1.89
N VAL A 32 -10.85 -12.02 -1.77
CA VAL A 32 -10.51 -10.89 -2.61
C VAL A 32 -9.05 -10.61 -2.29
N THR A 33 -8.14 -11.03 -3.17
CA THR A 33 -6.73 -10.67 -3.07
C THR A 33 -6.67 -9.16 -3.25
N GLN A 34 -6.63 -8.44 -2.14
CA GLN A 34 -6.58 -7.00 -2.14
C GLN A 34 -5.26 -6.61 -2.82
N MET A 35 -5.36 -6.07 -4.04
CA MET A 35 -4.20 -5.61 -4.80
C MET A 35 -3.67 -4.31 -4.19
N GLY A 36 -2.38 -4.29 -3.85
CA GLY A 36 -1.70 -3.16 -3.22
C GLY A 36 -1.77 -3.18 -1.69
N ALA A 37 -1.45 -2.04 -1.06
CA ALA A 37 -1.33 -1.96 0.41
C ALA A 37 -2.64 -2.29 1.16
N THR A 38 -2.56 -2.52 2.46
CA THR A 38 -3.74 -2.68 3.32
C THR A 38 -3.86 -1.56 4.34
N GLN A 39 -4.93 -1.56 5.15
CA GLN A 39 -5.02 -0.64 6.29
C GLN A 39 -4.03 -1.03 7.40
N ASP A 40 -3.75 -2.32 7.57
CA ASP A 40 -2.72 -2.80 8.50
C ASP A 40 -1.32 -2.35 8.09
N ASP A 41 -1.03 -2.35 6.78
CA ASP A 41 0.19 -1.75 6.24
C ASP A 41 0.31 -0.28 6.59
N LEU A 42 -0.77 0.49 6.46
CA LEU A 42 -0.80 1.90 6.79
C LEU A 42 -0.52 2.13 8.29
N ALA A 43 -1.17 1.36 9.16
CA ALA A 43 -0.95 1.46 10.61
C ALA A 43 0.50 1.15 10.98
N ARG A 44 1.05 0.06 10.44
CA ARG A 44 2.47 -0.31 10.63
C ARG A 44 3.41 0.78 10.12
N ALA A 45 3.18 1.27 8.91
CA ALA A 45 4.01 2.31 8.29
C ALA A 45 3.98 3.63 9.05
N THR A 46 2.81 4.01 9.60
CA THR A 46 2.66 5.21 10.43
C THR A 46 3.51 5.12 11.70
N GLY A 47 3.60 3.94 12.31
CA GLY A 47 4.50 3.70 13.45
C GLY A 47 5.99 3.71 13.08
N GLN A 48 6.34 3.20 11.89
CA GLN A 48 7.73 3.12 11.42
C GLN A 48 8.27 4.45 10.87
N ALA A 49 7.40 5.29 10.29
CA ALA A 49 7.77 6.50 9.57
C ALA A 49 6.73 7.63 9.78
N SER A 50 6.49 8.00 11.03
CA SER A 50 5.43 8.95 11.42
C SER A 50 5.53 10.31 10.73
N GLN A 51 6.73 10.91 10.68
CA GLN A 51 6.94 12.17 9.96
C GLN A 51 6.56 12.04 8.47
N GLY A 52 6.89 10.90 7.86
CA GLY A 52 6.55 10.63 6.46
C GLY A 52 5.05 10.49 6.25
N ALA A 53 4.36 9.81 7.16
CA ALA A 53 2.91 9.69 7.16
C ALA A 53 2.24 11.08 7.25
N ASP A 54 2.72 11.94 8.14
CA ASP A 54 2.22 13.31 8.32
C ASP A 54 2.39 14.17 7.06
N VAL A 55 3.58 14.13 6.44
CA VAL A 55 3.83 14.85 5.19
C VAL A 55 2.96 14.29 4.06
N PHE A 56 2.88 12.97 3.94
CA PHE A 56 2.09 12.32 2.90
C PHE A 56 0.60 12.65 3.01
N ALA A 57 0.05 12.66 4.22
CA ALA A 57 -1.35 13.03 4.48
C ALA A 57 -1.67 14.47 4.01
N ARG A 58 -0.76 15.42 4.26
CA ARG A 58 -0.97 16.83 3.88
C ARG A 58 -0.73 17.09 2.39
N GLU A 59 0.30 16.49 1.82
CA GLU A 59 0.79 16.87 0.49
C GLU A 59 0.34 15.92 -0.63
N CYS A 60 0.05 14.65 -0.33
CA CYS A 60 -0.09 13.60 -1.33
C CYS A 60 -1.46 12.88 -1.31
N ALA A 61 -1.98 12.59 -0.12
CA ALA A 61 -3.14 11.72 0.08
C ALA A 61 -4.42 12.23 -0.60
N ARG A 62 -4.58 13.55 -0.74
CA ARG A 62 -5.75 14.15 -1.41
C ARG A 62 -5.98 13.63 -2.84
N CYS A 63 -4.91 13.26 -3.54
CA CYS A 63 -4.96 12.73 -4.91
C CYS A 63 -4.62 11.24 -4.98
N HIS A 64 -3.76 10.74 -4.09
CA HIS A 64 -3.24 9.38 -4.15
C HIS A 64 -3.87 8.41 -3.14
N GLY A 65 -4.76 8.90 -2.28
CA GLY A 65 -5.32 8.16 -1.16
C GLY A 65 -4.32 7.97 -0.01
N ASP A 66 -4.81 7.67 1.19
CA ASP A 66 -4.04 7.70 2.44
C ASP A 66 -2.81 6.78 2.49
N ARG A 67 -2.83 5.69 1.71
CA ARG A 67 -1.72 4.72 1.61
C ARG A 67 -1.15 4.65 0.18
N GLY A 68 -1.42 5.68 -0.63
CA GLY A 68 -0.96 5.74 -2.02
C GLY A 68 -1.62 4.71 -2.93
N GLN A 69 -2.81 4.22 -2.58
CA GLN A 69 -3.54 3.19 -3.32
C GLN A 69 -4.23 3.69 -4.58
N GLY A 70 -4.24 5.00 -4.79
CA GLY A 70 -5.02 5.63 -5.85
C GLY A 70 -6.48 5.80 -5.46
N VAL A 71 -7.11 6.86 -5.97
CA VAL A 71 -8.54 7.13 -5.80
C VAL A 71 -9.14 7.59 -7.13
N GLY A 72 -10.35 7.11 -7.45
CA GLY A 72 -11.01 7.42 -8.72
C GLY A 72 -10.17 6.99 -9.93
N SER A 73 -9.80 7.94 -10.79
CA SER A 73 -8.97 7.71 -11.98
C SER A 73 -7.46 7.79 -11.72
N VAL A 74 -7.03 8.05 -10.48
CA VAL A 74 -5.61 8.09 -10.12
C VAL A 74 -5.19 6.67 -9.72
N PRO A 75 -4.22 6.04 -10.44
CA PRO A 75 -3.74 4.71 -10.07
C PRO A 75 -2.91 4.76 -8.77
N ALA A 76 -2.63 3.57 -8.21
CA ALA A 76 -1.72 3.44 -7.09
C ALA A 76 -0.33 4.01 -7.39
N ILE A 77 0.36 4.51 -6.37
CA ILE A 77 1.75 5.00 -6.48
C ILE A 77 2.71 3.81 -6.63
N LEU A 78 2.50 2.75 -5.84
CA LEU A 78 3.35 1.56 -5.79
C LEU A 78 2.50 0.28 -5.73
N GLY A 79 3.01 -0.81 -6.31
CA GLY A 79 2.35 -2.13 -6.37
C GLY A 79 1.72 -2.45 -7.73
N PRO A 80 1.01 -3.59 -7.88
CA PRO A 80 0.29 -4.00 -9.06
C PRO A 80 -0.69 -2.91 -9.48
N SER A 81 -0.66 -2.56 -10.77
CA SER A 81 -1.44 -1.45 -11.35
C SER A 81 -0.98 -0.05 -10.96
N ALA A 82 0.12 0.11 -10.22
CA ALA A 82 0.87 1.36 -10.27
C ALA A 82 1.37 1.57 -11.71
N LEU A 83 1.44 2.85 -12.13
CA LEU A 83 1.72 3.34 -13.49
C LEU A 83 2.14 2.29 -14.54
N PRO A 84 1.51 2.24 -15.74
CA PRO A 84 1.81 1.24 -16.76
C PRO A 84 3.32 1.11 -16.99
N GLU A 85 3.87 -0.09 -16.79
CA GLU A 85 5.29 -0.38 -17.02
C GLU A 85 5.65 0.09 -18.43
N TYR A 86 6.82 0.71 -18.60
CA TYR A 86 7.29 0.99 -19.95
C TYR A 86 7.93 -0.27 -20.59
N PRO A 87 7.69 -0.54 -21.89
CA PRO A 87 6.68 0.06 -22.74
C PRO A 87 5.30 -0.26 -22.22
N ARG A 88 4.45 0.78 -22.11
CA ARG A 88 3.07 0.72 -21.61
C ARG A 88 2.46 -0.64 -21.90
N SER A 89 2.14 -1.39 -20.85
CA SER A 89 1.46 -2.66 -21.03
C SER A 89 0.20 -2.42 -21.87
N VAL A 90 0.15 -3.09 -23.02
CA VAL A 90 -0.90 -2.98 -24.06
C VAL A 90 -2.33 -3.13 -23.51
N VAL A 91 -2.46 -3.64 -22.29
CA VAL A 91 -3.72 -3.80 -21.55
C VAL A 91 -4.38 -2.47 -21.13
N ALA A 92 -3.68 -1.33 -21.13
CA ALA A 92 -4.25 -0.05 -20.68
C ALA A 92 -4.62 0.95 -21.81
N SER A 93 -4.34 0.65 -23.09
CA SER A 93 -4.50 1.63 -24.17
C SER A 93 -5.06 1.01 -25.46
N ASN A 94 -6.18 1.54 -25.95
CA ASN A 94 -6.75 1.23 -27.26
C ASN A 94 -6.20 2.11 -28.41
N ASP A 95 -5.24 3.00 -28.13
CA ASP A 95 -4.64 3.86 -29.15
C ASP A 95 -3.56 3.09 -29.95
N PRO A 96 -3.72 2.92 -31.28
CA PRO A 96 -2.78 2.19 -32.13
C PRO A 96 -1.37 2.81 -32.17
N ALA A 97 -1.26 4.14 -32.12
CA ALA A 97 0.03 4.83 -32.07
C ALA A 97 0.76 4.55 -30.75
N LEU A 98 0.00 4.17 -29.72
CA LEU A 98 0.55 3.79 -28.44
C LEU A 98 1.04 2.34 -28.39
N ASN A 99 0.56 1.49 -29.30
CA ASN A 99 0.88 0.06 -29.34
C ASN A 99 1.84 -0.32 -30.49
N ASP A 100 2.36 0.66 -31.24
CA ASP A 100 3.30 0.43 -32.35
C ASP A 100 4.67 -0.08 -31.83
N PRO A 101 5.08 -1.32 -32.18
CA PRO A 101 6.32 -1.92 -31.71
C PRO A 101 7.58 -1.14 -32.11
N GLN A 102 7.60 -0.47 -33.26
CA GLN A 102 8.76 0.31 -33.70
C GLN A 102 8.91 1.59 -32.88
N LEU A 103 7.81 2.29 -32.60
CA LEU A 103 7.83 3.45 -31.73
C LEU A 103 8.24 3.08 -30.29
N LEU A 104 7.79 1.93 -29.80
CA LEU A 104 8.19 1.43 -28.47
C LEU A 104 9.70 1.16 -28.38
N GLN A 105 10.29 0.59 -29.44
CA GLN A 105 11.72 0.32 -29.56
C GLN A 105 12.55 1.62 -29.59
N ILE A 106 12.16 2.60 -30.41
CA ILE A 106 12.85 3.90 -30.53
C ILE A 106 12.83 4.64 -29.19
N GLN A 107 11.66 4.70 -28.56
CA GLN A 107 11.53 5.30 -27.24
C GLN A 107 12.41 4.59 -26.21
N ALA A 108 12.51 3.25 -26.22
CA ALA A 108 13.38 2.49 -25.31
C ALA A 108 14.87 2.85 -25.49
N GLN A 109 15.31 3.04 -26.73
CA GLN A 109 16.71 3.38 -27.06
C GLN A 109 17.04 4.85 -26.81
N ALA A 110 16.07 5.76 -26.93
CA ALA A 110 16.25 7.18 -26.71
C ALA A 110 16.17 7.61 -25.24
N ARG A 111 15.97 6.67 -24.30
CA ARG A 111 15.83 7.00 -22.87
C ARG A 111 17.19 7.36 -22.25
N PRO A 112 17.32 8.53 -21.60
CA PRO A 112 18.44 8.78 -20.71
C PRO A 112 18.34 7.86 -19.49
N ALA A 113 19.45 7.22 -19.12
CA ALA A 113 19.53 6.47 -17.86
C ALA A 113 19.22 7.41 -16.68
N GLY A 114 18.29 7.02 -15.81
CA GLY A 114 17.87 7.81 -14.65
C GLY A 114 16.78 8.85 -14.91
N ALA A 115 16.20 8.90 -16.11
CA ALA A 115 15.04 9.76 -16.38
C ALA A 115 13.81 9.29 -15.59
N ALA A 116 13.22 10.18 -14.78
CA ALA A 116 12.10 9.88 -13.88
C ALA A 116 10.75 9.75 -14.61
N TRP A 117 10.68 8.93 -15.67
CA TRP A 117 9.51 8.84 -16.54
C TRP A 117 9.06 7.39 -16.77
N ARG A 118 8.03 6.99 -16.01
CA ARG A 118 7.14 5.83 -16.24
C ARG A 118 7.76 4.43 -16.15
N ASP A 119 9.02 4.31 -15.76
CA ASP A 119 9.57 3.03 -15.32
C ASP A 119 9.09 2.71 -13.89
N PRO A 120 8.82 1.44 -13.55
CA PRO A 120 8.51 1.06 -12.17
C PRO A 120 9.64 1.47 -11.24
N PHE A 121 9.31 2.10 -10.11
CA PHE A 121 10.29 2.38 -9.07
C PHE A 121 10.85 1.05 -8.54
N ARG A 122 12.14 0.80 -8.77
CA ARG A 122 12.81 -0.43 -8.33
C ARG A 122 13.39 -0.26 -6.94
N THR A 123 13.88 0.96 -6.67
CA THR A 123 14.61 1.29 -5.46
C THR A 123 14.03 2.52 -4.76
N ALA A 124 14.39 2.70 -3.48
CA ALA A 124 14.10 3.92 -2.75
C ALA A 124 14.68 5.17 -3.46
N GLN A 125 15.81 5.02 -4.14
CA GLN A 125 16.45 6.10 -4.89
C GLN A 125 15.57 6.56 -6.06
N ASP A 126 14.97 5.63 -6.80
CA ASP A 126 14.10 5.96 -7.94
C ASP A 126 12.89 6.78 -7.47
N LEU A 127 12.30 6.37 -6.35
CA LEU A 127 11.18 7.08 -5.74
C LEU A 127 11.58 8.48 -5.26
N TYR A 128 12.74 8.62 -4.60
CA TYR A 128 13.25 9.93 -4.18
C TYR A 128 13.46 10.88 -5.36
N VAL A 129 14.13 10.40 -6.42
CA VAL A 129 14.43 11.21 -7.62
C VAL A 129 13.13 11.70 -8.25
N PHE A 130 12.14 10.83 -8.38
CA PHE A 130 10.84 11.22 -8.92
C PHE A 130 10.11 12.21 -8.03
N LEU A 131 10.02 11.95 -6.73
CA LEU A 131 9.33 12.84 -5.81
C LEU A 131 9.97 14.23 -5.82
N ASN A 132 11.29 14.30 -5.74
CA ASN A 132 12.03 15.55 -5.73
C ASN A 132 11.86 16.33 -7.05
N ALA A 133 11.76 15.65 -8.19
CA ALA A 133 11.70 16.30 -9.50
C ALA A 133 10.28 16.64 -9.98
N GLN A 134 9.28 15.85 -9.56
CA GLN A 134 7.95 15.87 -10.17
C GLN A 134 6.82 16.10 -9.17
N MET A 135 7.09 16.01 -7.86
CA MET A 135 6.07 16.11 -6.83
C MET A 135 6.39 17.17 -5.76
N PRO A 136 5.36 17.74 -5.12
CA PRO A 136 3.94 17.70 -5.52
C PRO A 136 3.72 18.38 -6.89
N LYS A 137 2.71 17.94 -7.67
CA LYS A 137 2.52 18.35 -9.07
C LYS A 137 2.43 19.86 -9.30
N ASP A 138 1.88 20.58 -8.34
CA ASP A 138 1.69 22.05 -8.35
C ASP A 138 2.95 22.83 -7.94
N ARG A 139 3.93 22.15 -7.33
CA ARG A 139 5.10 22.77 -6.70
C ARG A 139 6.30 21.83 -6.64
N ALA A 140 6.60 21.19 -7.78
CA ALA A 140 7.68 20.23 -7.90
C ALA A 140 9.03 20.85 -7.48
N GLY A 141 9.84 20.08 -6.75
CA GLY A 141 11.13 20.54 -6.23
C GLY A 141 11.06 21.52 -5.05
N GLN A 142 9.87 21.83 -4.52
CA GLN A 142 9.72 22.74 -3.39
C GLN A 142 9.58 22.03 -2.03
N LEU A 143 9.45 20.71 -2.02
CA LEU A 143 9.44 19.94 -0.77
C LEU A 143 10.88 19.88 -0.21
N LYS A 144 11.05 20.10 1.10
CA LYS A 144 12.37 20.02 1.72
C LYS A 144 12.92 18.59 1.56
N GLN A 145 14.22 18.47 1.35
CA GLN A 145 14.86 17.16 1.18
C GLN A 145 14.55 16.17 2.31
N ALA A 146 14.54 16.65 3.57
CA ALA A 146 14.19 15.81 4.72
C ALA A 146 12.74 15.28 4.64
N ASP A 147 11.80 16.12 4.20
CA ASP A 147 10.40 15.74 4.02
C ASP A 147 10.23 14.78 2.85
N THR A 148 10.98 14.97 1.75
CA THR A 148 11.02 14.02 0.64
C THR A 148 11.49 12.64 1.09
N TRP A 149 12.57 12.55 1.87
CA TRP A 149 13.03 11.28 2.43
C TRP A 149 12.05 10.68 3.43
N ALA A 150 11.37 11.51 4.23
CA ALA A 150 10.33 11.03 5.14
C ALA A 150 9.20 10.35 4.35
N VAL A 151 8.73 10.97 3.27
CA VAL A 151 7.70 10.39 2.38
C VAL A 151 8.18 9.10 1.71
N VAL A 152 9.43 9.06 1.23
CA VAL A 152 10.02 7.84 0.66
C VAL A 152 9.98 6.69 1.68
N ASN A 153 10.45 6.95 2.92
CA ASN A 153 10.44 5.95 3.99
C ASN A 153 9.03 5.47 4.32
N PHE A 154 8.06 6.38 4.41
CA PHE A 154 6.67 6.02 4.63
C PHE A 154 6.12 5.13 3.52
N MET A 155 6.32 5.51 2.24
CA MET A 155 5.82 4.72 1.12
C MET A 155 6.47 3.34 1.01
N LEU A 156 7.76 3.23 1.34
CA LEU A 156 8.45 1.93 1.44
C LEU A 156 7.88 1.08 2.58
N ALA A 157 7.65 1.66 3.75
CA ALA A 157 7.08 0.97 4.90
C ALA A 157 5.64 0.50 4.62
N VAL A 158 4.83 1.37 3.98
CA VAL A 158 3.49 1.02 3.48
C VAL A 158 3.61 -0.18 2.56
N GLN A 159 4.57 -0.20 1.64
CA GLN A 159 4.84 -1.34 0.76
C GLN A 159 5.51 -2.54 1.43
N GLY A 160 5.71 -2.53 2.75
CA GLY A 160 6.31 -3.65 3.47
C GLY A 160 7.78 -3.86 3.14
N ALA A 161 8.49 -2.84 2.67
CA ALA A 161 9.92 -2.90 2.45
C ALA A 161 10.65 -3.11 3.80
N ASN A 162 11.74 -3.87 3.77
CA ASN A 162 12.61 -4.02 4.91
C ASN A 162 13.52 -2.79 5.01
N LEU A 163 13.19 -1.88 5.92
CA LEU A 163 13.96 -0.66 6.14
C LEU A 163 14.96 -0.84 7.30
N PRO A 164 16.20 -0.33 7.17
CA PRO A 164 17.10 -0.24 8.31
C PRO A 164 16.53 0.72 9.36
N SER A 165 17.00 0.63 10.61
CA SER A 165 16.55 1.51 11.70
C SER A 165 16.78 3.00 11.44
N THR A 166 17.76 3.35 10.61
CA THR A 166 18.02 4.72 10.17
C THR A 166 17.12 5.19 9.03
N GLY A 167 16.30 4.29 8.45
CA GLY A 167 15.56 4.53 7.21
C GLY A 167 16.42 4.55 5.95
N ALA A 168 15.74 4.72 4.82
CA ALA A 168 16.31 5.04 3.52
C ALA A 168 16.81 6.49 3.48
N GLY A 169 17.97 6.68 2.86
CA GLY A 169 18.59 7.98 2.62
C GLY A 169 19.69 7.89 1.55
N PRO A 170 20.43 8.98 1.29
CA PRO A 170 21.36 9.05 0.17
C PRO A 170 22.43 7.95 0.16
N ALA A 171 22.82 7.44 1.34
CA ALA A 171 23.87 6.44 1.47
C ALA A 171 23.44 5.00 1.12
N ASN A 172 22.13 4.69 1.14
CA ASN A 172 21.64 3.32 1.01
C ASN A 172 20.43 3.17 0.06
N ALA A 173 19.86 4.27 -0.44
CA ALA A 173 18.59 4.25 -1.16
C ALA A 173 18.63 3.46 -2.48
N SER A 174 19.78 3.38 -3.15
CA SER A 174 19.96 2.55 -4.36
C SER A 174 19.94 1.05 -4.07
N SER A 175 20.19 0.64 -2.82
CA SER A 175 20.21 -0.76 -2.40
C SER A 175 18.88 -1.23 -1.81
N ILE A 176 18.02 -0.31 -1.38
CA ILE A 176 16.72 -0.64 -0.79
C ILE A 176 15.70 -0.84 -1.91
N GLN A 177 15.31 -2.10 -2.12
CA GLN A 177 14.33 -2.48 -3.14
C GLN A 177 12.90 -2.18 -2.68
N ILE A 178 12.05 -1.78 -3.62
CA ILE A 178 10.60 -1.69 -3.40
C ILE A 178 9.97 -3.07 -3.63
N PRO A 179 9.23 -3.62 -2.66
CA PRO A 179 8.53 -4.89 -2.85
C PRO A 179 7.54 -4.83 -4.02
N ARG A 180 7.53 -5.89 -4.83
CA ARG A 180 6.53 -6.10 -5.89
C ARG A 180 5.42 -6.99 -5.33
N ARG A 181 4.40 -6.38 -4.73
CA ARG A 181 3.29 -7.09 -4.08
C ARG A 181 1.97 -6.51 -4.50
#